data_AF-A0A257I2D6-F1
#
_entry.id   AF-A0A257I2D6-F1
#
_cell.length_a   1.000
_cell.length_b   1.000
_cell.length_c   1.000
_cell.angle_alpha   90.00
_cell.angle_beta   90.00
_cell.angle_gamma   90.00
#
_symmetry.space_group_name_H-M   'P 1'
#
loop_
_entity.id
_entity.type
_entity.pdbx_description
1 polymer ?
#
loop_
_entity_poly.entity_id
_entity_poly.type
_entity_poly.pdbx_seq_one_letter_code
_entity_poly.pdbx_strand_id
1 'polypeptide(L)'
;MKRFFCFILFLIMLATNGMAKTTAAPGQVEIGISPTEKSGIFNYKKRIKYKLDIKNGTKIDQIGTLYYELKSVDGESLLERTFDINIPSKKAINNDFEIPFETPGAYLIKFTVVLNKVKREFNFSFDFVTGEKPDKAAERAASKNSKEVFDAELDGEMEGEIKITMKPSNIDGIFVGRSNIRYDVNLKNTYKVAQNGTIGYQIKDAIHGLVVSEKVFDLKLAKKSSKGLTFSISPPVKPGIYNIDVAINTSTYDDTTHYSFGYEIGQMNSPFHRPDDFDEFWKNAMSELASVNPAYKIQEDFEKSTYKHKVYKVEMTSLDDVKIQGWLSIPKSLMGGKFPVLVGYGGYHVMLNPLYFDDFASFMVMARGADKDEYKQLNPENTEMIVWNIHDPMKYVYRGMYMDCIRGVDFIFANEDMGFDLKRIAVFGGSQGGSLSLMVAGLLGNKIQTCMADNPTYCDFHMNLEMQDNIREESFIIKNINRYLDENKNTISKTDLLNNLSYFEIQNFAPKIKCSVLLGIGLLDPLAPAVTTINMYNKLNPEVIKRSEIYTFPELAHEVPARHNTFKSIWFYEKLARGKK
;
A
#
# COMPACT_ATOMS: atom_id res chain seq x y z
N MET A 1 -43.18 -15.88 -6.01
CA MET A 1 -43.92 -15.10 -7.03
C MET A 1 -42.96 -14.08 -7.63
N LYS A 2 -42.87 -14.07 -8.97
CA LYS A 2 -41.95 -13.26 -9.79
C LYS A 2 -41.96 -11.77 -9.43
N ARG A 3 -40.76 -11.13 -9.42
CA ARG A 3 -40.47 -9.71 -9.75
C ARG A 3 -39.02 -9.39 -9.40
N PHE A 4 -38.22 -8.63 -10.14
CA PHE A 4 -38.24 -8.13 -11.52
C PHE A 4 -36.79 -7.64 -11.75
N PHE A 5 -36.11 -8.17 -12.77
CA PHE A 5 -34.76 -7.73 -13.17
C PHE A 5 -34.90 -6.36 -13.84
N CYS A 6 -34.37 -5.29 -13.24
CA CYS A 6 -34.20 -4.01 -13.93
C CYS A 6 -32.89 -4.03 -14.71
N PHE A 7 -33.00 -4.39 -15.98
CA PHE A 7 -32.01 -4.08 -17.02
C PHE A 7 -31.95 -2.56 -17.20
N ILE A 8 -30.80 -1.94 -16.94
CA ILE A 8 -30.48 -0.62 -17.49
C ILE A 8 -29.73 -0.89 -18.79
N LEU A 9 -30.43 -0.68 -19.91
CA LEU A 9 -29.85 -0.55 -21.24
C LEU A 9 -28.88 0.65 -21.23
N PHE A 10 -27.61 0.44 -21.56
CA PHE A 10 -26.75 1.51 -22.08
C PHE A 10 -26.53 1.29 -23.57
N LEU A 11 -26.78 2.36 -24.33
CA LEU A 11 -26.72 2.43 -25.79
C LEU A 11 -25.38 1.91 -26.34
N ILE A 12 -25.45 0.85 -27.14
CA ILE A 12 -24.40 0.51 -28.10
C ILE A 12 -24.50 1.52 -29.25
N MET A 13 -23.61 2.52 -29.30
CA MET A 13 -23.32 3.18 -30.57
C MET A 13 -22.47 2.22 -31.42
N LEU A 14 -23.16 1.47 -32.29
CA LEU A 14 -22.56 0.78 -33.42
C LEU A 14 -21.99 1.82 -34.39
N ALA A 15 -20.70 2.12 -34.27
CA ALA A 15 -19.92 2.59 -35.41
C ALA A 15 -19.57 1.38 -36.27
N THR A 16 -20.47 0.98 -37.16
CA THR A 16 -20.15 0.06 -38.25
C THR A 16 -19.20 0.76 -39.21
N ASN A 17 -17.90 0.51 -39.08
CA ASN A 17 -16.99 0.56 -40.21
C ASN A 17 -16.25 -0.77 -40.24
N GLY A 18 -16.76 -1.69 -41.06
CA GLY A 18 -16.02 -2.88 -41.43
C GLY A 18 -14.77 -2.45 -42.18
N MET A 19 -13.60 -2.59 -41.55
CA MET A 19 -12.33 -2.48 -42.27
C MET A 19 -12.06 -3.81 -42.96
N ALA A 20 -12.43 -3.86 -44.24
CA ALA A 20 -11.85 -4.78 -45.20
C ALA A 20 -10.31 -4.61 -45.21
N LYS A 21 -9.59 -5.68 -45.59
CA LYS A 21 -8.15 -5.65 -45.88
C LYS A 21 -7.89 -4.73 -47.08
N THR A 22 -7.75 -3.42 -46.86
CA THR A 22 -7.33 -2.46 -47.86
C THR A 22 -5.96 -1.88 -47.51
N THR A 23 -5.09 -1.73 -48.51
CA THR A 23 -3.84 -0.97 -48.41
C THR A 23 -4.17 0.51 -48.23
N ALA A 24 -3.43 1.21 -47.35
CA ALA A 24 -3.63 2.63 -47.12
C ALA A 24 -3.40 3.45 -48.40
N ALA A 25 -4.15 4.54 -48.57
CA ALA A 25 -3.95 5.44 -49.71
C ALA A 25 -2.51 5.99 -49.74
N PRO A 26 -1.84 6.09 -50.91
CA PRO A 26 -0.48 6.59 -51.00
C PRO A 26 -0.35 7.98 -50.37
N GLY A 27 0.54 8.12 -49.38
CA GLY A 27 0.84 9.39 -48.72
C GLY A 27 0.09 9.66 -47.41
N GLN A 28 -0.72 8.72 -46.89
CA GLN A 28 -1.44 8.90 -45.62
C GLN A 28 -0.99 7.90 -44.54
N VAL A 29 -1.24 8.25 -43.28
CA VAL A 29 -1.07 7.36 -42.11
C VAL A 29 -2.47 6.97 -41.61
N GLU A 30 -2.77 5.68 -41.62
CA GLU A 30 -4.02 5.14 -41.06
C GLU A 30 -3.72 4.51 -39.70
N ILE A 31 -4.54 4.84 -38.69
CA ILE A 31 -4.41 4.34 -37.32
C ILE A 31 -5.77 3.77 -36.91
N GLY A 32 -5.80 2.56 -36.39
CA GLY A 32 -6.98 1.91 -35.83
C GLY A 32 -6.64 1.20 -34.52
N ILE A 33 -7.55 1.31 -33.55
CA ILE A 33 -7.55 0.52 -32.32
C ILE A 33 -8.93 -0.12 -32.19
N SER A 34 -8.99 -1.40 -31.81
CA SER A 34 -10.26 -2.08 -31.57
C SER A 34 -10.14 -3.13 -30.46
N PRO A 35 -11.18 -3.36 -29.64
CA PRO A 35 -11.15 -4.42 -28.65
C PRO A 35 -11.18 -5.79 -29.34
N THR A 36 -10.41 -6.74 -28.81
CA THR A 36 -10.41 -8.13 -29.31
C THR A 36 -11.70 -8.87 -28.95
N GLU A 37 -12.36 -8.50 -27.85
CA GLU A 37 -13.70 -8.96 -27.48
C GLU A 37 -14.75 -7.92 -27.89
N LYS A 38 -15.53 -8.24 -28.92
CA LYS A 38 -16.59 -7.34 -29.43
C LYS A 38 -17.69 -7.03 -28.41
N SER A 39 -17.83 -7.87 -27.37
CA SER A 39 -18.81 -7.67 -26.31
C SER A 39 -18.41 -6.59 -25.31
N GLY A 40 -17.14 -6.20 -25.26
CA GLY A 40 -16.63 -5.30 -24.22
C GLY A 40 -16.61 -5.91 -22.82
N ILE A 41 -16.75 -7.23 -22.68
CA ILE A 41 -16.72 -7.94 -21.39
C ILE A 41 -15.49 -8.83 -21.30
N PHE A 42 -14.69 -8.61 -20.27
CA PHE A 42 -13.43 -9.28 -20.00
C PHE A 42 -13.48 -9.99 -18.63
N ASN A 43 -12.62 -11.00 -18.45
CA ASN A 43 -12.44 -11.70 -17.18
C ASN A 43 -11.07 -12.40 -17.16
N TYR A 44 -10.77 -13.13 -16.09
CA TYR A 44 -9.50 -13.84 -15.93
C TYR A 44 -9.16 -14.84 -17.06
N LYS A 45 -10.15 -15.32 -17.82
CA LYS A 45 -9.95 -16.18 -19.01
C LYS A 45 -9.93 -15.40 -20.33
N LYS A 46 -10.59 -14.23 -20.36
CA LYS A 46 -10.70 -13.33 -21.51
C LYS A 46 -10.10 -11.97 -21.12
N ARG A 47 -8.78 -11.87 -21.19
CA ARG A 47 -8.02 -10.68 -20.79
C ARG A 47 -8.39 -9.44 -21.61
N ILE A 48 -8.21 -8.24 -21.03
CA ILE A 48 -8.50 -6.95 -21.68
C ILE A 48 -7.46 -6.71 -22.77
N LYS A 49 -7.79 -7.05 -24.01
CA LYS A 49 -6.88 -6.94 -25.16
C LYS A 49 -7.43 -6.05 -26.25
N TYR A 50 -6.59 -5.16 -26.76
CA TYR A 50 -6.87 -4.29 -27.89
C TYR A 50 -5.90 -4.57 -29.04
N LYS A 51 -6.44 -4.55 -30.25
CA LYS A 51 -5.68 -4.68 -31.49
C LYS A 51 -5.34 -3.31 -32.04
N LEU A 52 -4.05 -3.03 -32.20
CA LEU A 52 -3.50 -1.84 -32.84
C LEU A 52 -3.15 -2.15 -34.29
N ASP A 53 -3.72 -1.41 -35.23
CA ASP A 53 -3.39 -1.46 -36.65
C ASP A 53 -2.92 -0.08 -37.11
N ILE A 54 -1.64 0.07 -37.45
CA ILE A 54 -1.12 1.32 -38.04
C ILE A 54 -0.47 1.03 -39.39
N LYS A 55 -0.88 1.76 -40.43
CA LYS A 55 -0.31 1.69 -41.78
C LYS A 55 0.32 3.02 -42.15
N ASN A 56 1.63 3.01 -42.40
CA ASN A 56 2.37 4.17 -42.87
C ASN A 56 2.47 4.17 -44.41
N GLY A 57 1.53 4.82 -45.08
CA GLY A 57 1.55 5.02 -46.53
C GLY A 57 2.48 6.14 -47.01
N THR A 58 3.20 6.82 -46.11
CA THR A 58 4.08 7.96 -46.45
C THR A 58 5.48 7.51 -46.91
N LYS A 59 6.32 8.45 -47.38
CA LYS A 59 7.72 8.20 -47.78
C LYS A 59 8.72 8.40 -46.65
N ILE A 60 8.27 8.69 -45.44
CA ILE A 60 9.12 8.91 -44.25
C ILE A 60 8.67 8.00 -43.12
N ASP A 61 9.59 7.72 -42.20
CA ASP A 61 9.29 6.95 -40.99
C ASP A 61 8.38 7.78 -40.07
N GLN A 62 7.46 7.10 -39.40
CA GLN A 62 6.54 7.71 -38.45
C GLN A 62 6.97 7.31 -37.04
N ILE A 63 7.44 8.30 -36.28
CA ILE A 63 7.94 8.12 -34.91
C ILE A 63 7.05 8.92 -33.97
N GLY A 64 6.76 8.36 -32.80
CA GLY A 64 6.04 9.05 -31.75
C GLY A 64 5.57 8.07 -30.69
N THR A 65 4.39 8.28 -30.12
CA THR A 65 3.94 7.52 -28.94
C THR A 65 2.50 7.05 -29.07
N LEU A 66 2.21 5.92 -28.42
CA LEU A 66 0.87 5.51 -28.00
C LEU A 66 0.80 5.67 -26.49
N TYR A 67 -0.13 6.50 -26.04
CA TYR A 67 -0.48 6.65 -24.64
C TYR A 67 -1.87 6.08 -24.40
N TYR A 68 -2.09 5.42 -23.26
CA TYR A 68 -3.43 5.10 -22.79
C TYR A 68 -3.65 5.47 -21.34
N GLU A 69 -4.89 5.84 -21.05
CA GLU A 69 -5.40 6.18 -19.72
C GLU A 69 -6.67 5.36 -19.47
N LEU A 70 -6.61 4.49 -18.46
CA LEU A 70 -7.73 3.71 -17.95
C LEU A 70 -8.34 4.45 -16.76
N LYS A 71 -9.66 4.64 -16.79
CA LYS A 71 -10.42 5.27 -15.72
C LYS A 71 -11.54 4.38 -15.22
N SER A 72 -11.91 4.57 -13.96
CA SER A 72 -13.23 4.17 -13.50
C SER A 72 -14.31 4.97 -14.25
N VAL A 73 -15.56 4.47 -14.24
CA VAL A 73 -16.70 5.24 -14.77
C VAL A 73 -16.92 6.58 -14.07
N ASP A 74 -16.41 6.73 -12.84
CA ASP A 74 -16.47 7.96 -12.05
C ASP A 74 -15.32 8.93 -12.37
N GLY A 75 -14.43 8.56 -13.30
CA GLY A 75 -13.38 9.44 -13.84
C GLY A 75 -12.03 9.41 -13.11
N GLU A 76 -11.86 8.52 -12.12
CA GLU A 76 -10.57 8.30 -11.45
C GLU A 76 -9.59 7.60 -12.39
N SER A 77 -8.37 8.13 -12.54
CA SER A 77 -7.31 7.49 -13.33
C SER A 77 -6.74 6.30 -12.55
N LEU A 78 -6.83 5.11 -13.15
CA LEU A 78 -6.46 3.84 -12.53
C LEU A 78 -5.15 3.29 -13.09
N LEU A 79 -4.87 3.54 -14.36
CA LEU A 79 -3.66 3.08 -15.02
C LEU A 79 -3.35 3.95 -16.23
N GLU A 80 -2.09 4.39 -16.32
CA GLU A 80 -1.56 5.13 -17.45
C GLU A 80 -0.28 4.49 -17.96
N ARG A 81 -0.15 4.38 -19.29
CA ARG A 81 1.06 3.86 -19.94
C ARG A 81 1.32 4.60 -21.24
N THR A 82 2.60 4.76 -21.55
CA THR A 82 3.10 5.32 -22.80
C THR A 82 4.06 4.33 -23.44
N PHE A 83 3.96 4.17 -24.76
CA PHE A 83 4.82 3.31 -25.56
C PHE A 83 5.35 4.12 -26.74
N ASP A 84 6.65 3.98 -27.03
CA ASP A 84 7.22 4.53 -28.24
C ASP A 84 6.81 3.69 -29.46
N ILE A 85 6.47 4.38 -30.54
CA ILE A 85 6.11 3.80 -31.81
C ILE A 85 7.09 4.31 -32.85
N ASN A 86 7.71 3.37 -33.58
CA ASN A 86 8.47 3.66 -34.79
C ASN A 86 7.97 2.75 -35.92
N ILE A 87 7.45 3.37 -36.98
CA ILE A 87 6.92 2.66 -38.15
C ILE A 87 7.64 3.14 -39.39
N PRO A 88 8.51 2.29 -39.98
CA PRO A 88 9.23 2.65 -41.19
C PRO A 88 8.29 3.03 -42.35
N SER A 89 8.81 3.85 -43.28
CA SER A 89 8.08 4.25 -44.48
C SER A 89 7.53 3.05 -45.24
N LYS A 90 6.29 3.16 -45.73
CA LYS A 90 5.59 2.10 -46.49
C LYS A 90 5.40 0.77 -45.72
N LYS A 91 5.54 0.76 -44.39
CA LYS A 91 5.28 -0.42 -43.54
C LYS A 91 3.99 -0.28 -42.74
N ALA A 92 3.56 -1.40 -42.17
CA ALA A 92 2.43 -1.47 -41.26
C ALA A 92 2.81 -2.28 -40.02
N ILE A 93 2.21 -1.95 -38.89
CA ILE A 93 2.27 -2.74 -37.66
C ILE A 93 0.86 -3.18 -37.30
N ASN A 94 0.72 -4.45 -36.92
CA ASN A 94 -0.52 -5.01 -36.40
C ASN A 94 -0.15 -5.80 -35.15
N ASN A 95 -0.39 -5.23 -33.98
CA ASN A 95 -0.03 -5.83 -32.70
C ASN A 95 -1.23 -5.79 -31.76
N ASP A 96 -1.44 -6.88 -31.04
CA ASP A 96 -2.36 -6.89 -29.92
C ASP A 96 -1.59 -6.51 -28.66
N PHE A 97 -2.21 -5.73 -27.81
CA PHE A 97 -1.63 -5.37 -26.51
C PHE A 97 -2.69 -5.52 -25.42
N GLU A 98 -2.23 -5.96 -24.25
CA GLU A 98 -3.06 -6.25 -23.09
C GLU A 98 -2.99 -5.09 -22.10
N ILE A 99 -4.14 -4.74 -21.52
CA ILE A 99 -4.22 -3.81 -20.41
C ILE A 99 -4.11 -4.65 -19.13
N PRO A 100 -3.01 -4.52 -18.35
CA PRO A 100 -2.76 -5.34 -17.17
C PRO A 100 -3.63 -4.85 -16.01
N PHE A 101 -4.93 -5.08 -16.13
CA PHE A 101 -5.92 -4.64 -15.18
C PHE A 101 -6.96 -5.75 -14.98
N GLU A 102 -7.18 -6.16 -13.74
CA GLU A 102 -7.97 -7.37 -13.44
C GLU A 102 -8.96 -7.16 -12.29
N THR A 103 -9.23 -5.89 -11.96
CA THR A 103 -10.22 -5.53 -10.97
C THR A 103 -11.61 -5.61 -11.61
N PRO A 104 -12.56 -6.33 -11.00
CA PRO A 104 -13.93 -6.37 -11.50
C PRO A 104 -14.60 -4.99 -11.41
N GLY A 105 -15.29 -4.59 -12.48
CA GLY A 105 -15.96 -3.29 -12.57
C GLY A 105 -16.18 -2.86 -14.02
N ALA A 106 -16.77 -1.67 -14.19
CA ALA A 106 -16.93 -1.01 -15.48
C ALA A 106 -15.92 0.13 -15.61
N TYR A 107 -15.34 0.29 -16.81
CA TYR A 107 -14.21 1.18 -17.02
C TYR A 107 -14.30 1.92 -18.36
N LEU A 108 -13.61 3.06 -18.41
CA LEU A 108 -13.37 3.84 -19.63
C LEU A 108 -11.88 3.80 -19.94
N ILE A 109 -11.51 3.57 -21.20
CA ILE A 109 -10.12 3.64 -21.63
C ILE A 109 -9.97 4.53 -22.85
N LYS A 110 -9.04 5.48 -22.76
CA LYS A 110 -8.69 6.41 -23.83
C LYS A 110 -7.29 6.10 -24.34
N PHE A 111 -7.18 5.88 -25.64
CA PHE A 111 -5.91 5.76 -26.35
C PHE A 111 -5.63 7.05 -27.11
N THR A 112 -4.39 7.53 -27.07
CA THR A 112 -3.90 8.66 -27.83
C THR A 112 -2.64 8.24 -28.58
N VAL A 113 -2.70 8.24 -29.91
CA VAL A 113 -1.55 7.97 -30.78
C VAL A 113 -1.07 9.28 -31.39
N VAL A 114 0.20 9.61 -31.19
CA VAL A 114 0.87 10.78 -31.77
C VAL A 114 2.03 10.28 -32.62
N LEU A 115 2.03 10.55 -33.91
CA LEU A 115 3.10 10.19 -34.86
C LEU A 115 3.46 11.41 -35.68
N ASN A 116 4.69 11.92 -35.55
CA ASN A 116 5.15 13.14 -36.21
C ASN A 116 4.10 14.29 -36.16
N LYS A 117 3.33 14.51 -37.25
CA LYS A 117 2.28 15.55 -37.38
C LYS A 117 0.84 15.02 -37.25
N VAL A 118 0.65 13.75 -36.90
CA VAL A 118 -0.66 13.08 -36.83
C VAL A 118 -0.97 12.72 -35.39
N LYS A 119 -2.10 13.20 -34.88
CA LYS A 119 -2.66 12.78 -33.58
C LYS A 119 -4.03 12.13 -33.80
N ARG A 120 -4.28 11.00 -33.14
CA ARG A 120 -5.58 10.31 -33.12
C ARG A 120 -5.91 9.83 -31.72
N GLU A 121 -7.19 9.89 -31.37
CA GLU A 121 -7.69 9.45 -30.08
C GLU A 121 -8.81 8.43 -30.27
N PHE A 122 -8.84 7.40 -29.42
CA PHE A 122 -9.84 6.34 -29.43
C PHE A 122 -10.34 6.13 -28.01
N ASN A 123 -11.66 6.12 -27.81
CA ASN A 123 -12.26 5.94 -26.49
C ASN A 123 -13.12 4.68 -26.51
N PHE A 124 -12.97 3.84 -25.48
CA PHE A 124 -13.74 2.63 -25.30
C PHE A 124 -14.25 2.54 -23.88
N SER A 125 -15.31 1.75 -23.69
CA SER A 125 -15.76 1.27 -22.39
C SER A 125 -15.72 -0.25 -22.36
N PHE A 126 -15.47 -0.83 -21.19
CA PHE A 126 -15.51 -2.28 -21.00
C PHE A 126 -15.82 -2.66 -19.55
N ASP A 127 -16.35 -3.87 -19.38
CA ASP A 127 -16.57 -4.49 -18.08
C ASP A 127 -15.53 -5.58 -17.84
N PHE A 128 -15.01 -5.67 -16.62
CA PHE A 128 -14.23 -6.80 -16.13
C PHE A 128 -15.03 -7.53 -15.05
N VAL A 129 -15.23 -8.84 -15.17
CA VAL A 129 -16.11 -9.61 -14.27
C VAL A 129 -15.39 -10.78 -13.59
N THR A 130 -15.76 -11.11 -12.34
CA THR A 130 -15.27 -12.30 -11.64
C THR A 130 -15.89 -13.56 -12.23
N GLY A 131 -15.07 -14.57 -12.50
CA GLY A 131 -15.54 -15.81 -13.14
C GLY A 131 -16.16 -16.79 -12.14
N GLU A 132 -17.46 -16.71 -11.87
CA GLU A 132 -18.26 -17.84 -11.38
C GLU A 132 -19.20 -18.35 -12.48
N LYS A 133 -19.47 -19.66 -12.53
CA LYS A 133 -20.70 -20.22 -13.12
C LYS A 133 -21.17 -21.48 -12.36
N PRO A 134 -22.49 -21.80 -12.37
CA PRO A 134 -23.17 -22.54 -11.30
C PRO A 134 -23.09 -24.08 -11.36
N ASP A 135 -22.99 -24.63 -10.14
CA ASP A 135 -23.57 -25.83 -9.53
C ASP A 135 -23.04 -27.27 -9.77
N LYS A 136 -22.83 -27.93 -8.61
CA LYS A 136 -22.95 -29.36 -8.23
C LYS A 136 -22.51 -30.46 -9.22
N ALA A 137 -21.20 -30.54 -9.43
CA ALA A 137 -20.53 -31.80 -9.76
C ALA A 137 -19.20 -31.94 -8.97
N ALA A 138 -19.20 -31.48 -7.72
CA ALA A 138 -18.19 -31.89 -6.75
C ALA A 138 -18.45 -33.36 -6.40
N GLU A 139 -17.49 -34.24 -6.67
CA GLU A 139 -17.05 -35.30 -5.74
C GLU A 139 -16.07 -36.30 -6.37
N ARG A 140 -15.95 -36.39 -7.71
CA ARG A 140 -15.25 -37.55 -8.32
C ARG A 140 -13.90 -37.33 -9.01
N ALA A 141 -13.31 -36.15 -8.95
CA ALA A 141 -11.97 -35.93 -9.54
C ALA A 141 -10.95 -35.32 -8.57
N ALA A 142 -11.18 -35.51 -7.26
CA ALA A 142 -10.22 -35.22 -6.20
C ALA A 142 -9.10 -36.28 -6.19
N SER A 143 -8.18 -36.23 -7.16
CA SER A 143 -6.87 -36.91 -7.13
C SER A 143 -6.26 -36.87 -8.53
N LYS A 144 -5.09 -36.22 -8.67
CA LYS A 144 -4.28 -36.01 -9.90
C LYS A 144 -4.61 -34.74 -10.67
N ASN A 145 -3.93 -33.65 -10.30
CA ASN A 145 -3.23 -32.73 -11.23
C ASN A 145 -2.77 -31.44 -10.53
N SER A 146 -2.21 -31.55 -9.32
CA SER A 146 -1.55 -30.46 -8.60
C SER A 146 -0.14 -30.16 -9.13
N LYS A 147 0.13 -30.41 -10.42
CA LYS A 147 1.49 -30.39 -10.99
C LYS A 147 1.69 -29.41 -12.16
N GLU A 148 0.65 -28.73 -12.64
CA GLU A 148 0.72 -27.94 -13.89
C GLU A 148 0.31 -26.45 -13.76
N VAL A 149 0.03 -25.94 -12.55
CA VAL A 149 -0.42 -24.53 -12.36
C VAL A 149 0.70 -23.60 -11.87
N PHE A 150 1.93 -24.07 -11.73
CA PHE A 150 3.09 -23.23 -11.38
C PHE A 150 3.83 -22.62 -12.59
N ASP A 151 3.44 -22.95 -13.83
CA ASP A 151 4.18 -22.56 -15.05
C ASP A 151 3.57 -21.42 -15.87
N ALA A 152 2.42 -20.83 -15.45
CA ALA A 152 1.66 -19.91 -16.31
C ALA A 152 1.86 -18.40 -16.03
N GLU A 153 2.80 -18.01 -15.17
CA GLU A 153 2.99 -16.60 -14.75
C GLU A 153 4.07 -15.86 -15.58
N LEU A 154 4.40 -16.33 -16.79
CA LEU A 154 5.68 -15.98 -17.43
C LEU A 154 5.64 -15.56 -18.92
N ASP A 155 4.49 -15.27 -19.52
CA ASP A 155 4.37 -15.17 -20.99
C ASP A 155 4.34 -13.74 -21.57
N GLY A 156 5.08 -12.82 -20.96
CA GLY A 156 5.67 -11.66 -21.65
C GLY A 156 7.17 -11.91 -21.86
N GLU A 157 7.58 -12.54 -22.96
CA GLU A 157 9.00 -12.83 -23.22
C GLU A 157 9.72 -11.58 -23.76
N MET A 158 10.47 -10.88 -22.89
CA MET A 158 11.72 -10.28 -23.34
C MET A 158 12.70 -11.43 -23.56
N GLU A 159 13.18 -11.60 -24.79
CA GLU A 159 14.23 -12.57 -25.10
C GLU A 159 15.51 -12.14 -24.39
N GLY A 160 16.02 -12.97 -23.48
CA GLY A 160 17.29 -12.73 -22.80
C GLY A 160 17.21 -12.44 -21.30
N GLU A 161 16.33 -13.13 -20.56
CA GLU A 161 16.22 -13.02 -19.10
C GLU A 161 16.00 -14.41 -18.47
N ILE A 162 16.41 -14.59 -17.21
CA ILE A 162 15.94 -15.71 -16.38
C ILE A 162 15.02 -15.15 -15.29
N LYS A 163 13.73 -15.47 -15.36
CA LYS A 163 12.76 -15.03 -14.36
C LYS A 163 12.77 -15.97 -13.16
N ILE A 164 12.87 -15.41 -11.96
CA ILE A 164 12.80 -16.15 -10.69
C ILE A 164 11.49 -15.79 -10.00
N THR A 165 10.70 -16.79 -9.63
CA THR A 165 9.53 -16.62 -8.77
C THR A 165 9.67 -17.54 -7.57
N MET A 166 9.70 -16.96 -6.37
CA MET A 166 9.80 -17.72 -5.12
C MET A 166 8.56 -17.46 -4.26
N LYS A 167 7.89 -18.54 -3.82
CA LYS A 167 6.68 -18.48 -2.99
C LYS A 167 6.89 -19.25 -1.68
N PRO A 168 6.65 -18.62 -0.51
CA PRO A 168 6.72 -19.33 0.76
C PRO A 168 5.60 -20.35 0.87
N SER A 169 5.87 -21.47 1.54
CA SER A 169 4.86 -22.49 1.86
C SER A 169 3.78 -21.99 2.83
N ASN A 170 4.09 -20.98 3.66
CA ASN A 170 3.10 -20.21 4.38
C ASN A 170 2.89 -18.85 3.71
N ILE A 171 1.65 -18.53 3.35
CA ILE A 171 1.32 -17.37 2.50
C ILE A 171 1.63 -16.02 3.17
N ASP A 172 1.64 -15.98 4.50
CA ASP A 172 1.99 -14.80 5.29
C ASP A 172 3.51 -14.64 5.48
N GLY A 173 4.32 -15.62 5.05
CA GLY A 173 5.76 -15.63 5.23
C GLY A 173 6.21 -15.79 6.69
N ILE A 174 5.35 -16.27 7.58
CA ILE A 174 5.65 -16.48 8.99
C ILE A 174 5.76 -17.97 9.30
N PHE A 175 6.82 -18.34 10.03
CA PHE A 175 7.12 -19.72 10.36
C PHE A 175 7.32 -19.89 11.87
N VAL A 176 6.88 -21.03 12.40
CA VAL A 176 6.99 -21.40 13.81
C VAL A 176 7.38 -22.87 13.96
N GLY A 177 7.99 -23.21 15.09
CA GLY A 177 8.40 -24.56 15.42
C GLY A 177 9.64 -25.04 14.66
N ARG A 178 9.83 -26.35 14.63
CA ARG A 178 11.08 -26.99 14.16
C ARG A 178 11.04 -27.48 12.71
N SER A 179 9.92 -27.28 12.02
CA SER A 179 9.76 -27.71 10.63
C SER A 179 10.56 -26.84 9.70
N ASN A 180 11.20 -27.44 8.70
CA ASN A 180 11.94 -26.67 7.71
C ASN A 180 11.05 -25.64 7.01
N ILE A 181 11.62 -24.45 6.85
CA ILE A 181 11.01 -23.34 6.12
C ILE A 181 11.13 -23.66 4.63
N ARG A 182 9.98 -23.85 3.98
CA ARG A 182 9.94 -24.27 2.58
C ARG A 182 9.56 -23.10 1.67
N TYR A 183 10.31 -22.94 0.60
CA TYR A 183 9.98 -22.08 -0.54
C TYR A 183 9.97 -22.89 -1.83
N ASP A 184 8.92 -22.68 -2.62
CA ASP A 184 8.85 -23.20 -3.98
C ASP A 184 9.39 -22.13 -4.94
N VAL A 185 10.39 -22.51 -5.73
CA VAL A 185 11.13 -21.63 -6.64
C VAL A 185 10.87 -22.09 -8.07
N ASN A 186 10.33 -21.21 -8.91
CA ASN A 186 10.19 -21.43 -10.34
C ASN A 186 11.19 -20.55 -11.08
N LEU A 187 11.97 -21.15 -11.98
CA LEU A 187 12.91 -20.47 -12.85
C LEU A 187 12.43 -20.61 -14.28
N LYS A 188 12.30 -19.52 -15.04
CA LYS A 188 12.09 -19.57 -16.50
C LYS A 188 13.23 -18.93 -17.24
N ASN A 189 13.89 -19.73 -18.07
CA ASN A 189 14.87 -19.27 -19.04
C ASN A 189 14.16 -18.81 -20.32
N THR A 190 14.17 -17.51 -20.65
CA THR A 190 13.60 -16.98 -21.90
C THR A 190 14.61 -16.97 -23.06
N TYR A 191 15.88 -17.29 -22.80
CA TYR A 191 16.92 -17.33 -23.84
C TYR A 191 16.68 -18.48 -24.84
N LYS A 192 17.13 -18.26 -26.08
CA LYS A 192 17.22 -19.30 -27.12
C LYS A 192 18.39 -20.27 -26.93
N VAL A 193 19.23 -20.05 -25.93
CA VAL A 193 20.35 -20.92 -25.54
C VAL A 193 20.13 -21.52 -24.16
N ALA A 194 20.69 -22.70 -23.93
CA ALA A 194 20.69 -23.32 -22.62
C ALA A 194 21.64 -22.57 -21.68
N GLN A 195 21.29 -22.51 -20.41
CA GLN A 195 22.06 -21.84 -19.36
C GLN A 195 22.61 -22.88 -18.39
N ASN A 196 23.90 -22.80 -18.10
CA ASN A 196 24.54 -23.59 -17.06
C ASN A 196 25.17 -22.64 -16.05
N GLY A 197 25.13 -23.00 -14.78
CA GLY A 197 25.71 -22.20 -13.71
C GLY A 197 25.20 -22.65 -12.35
N THR A 198 24.93 -21.70 -11.48
CA THR A 198 24.47 -21.95 -10.11
C THR A 198 23.30 -21.05 -9.74
N ILE A 199 22.50 -21.51 -8.78
CA ILE A 199 21.58 -20.69 -8.02
C ILE A 199 21.81 -20.97 -6.55
N GLY A 200 21.82 -19.94 -5.71
CA GLY A 200 21.97 -20.09 -4.28
C GLY A 200 21.08 -19.12 -3.52
N TYR A 201 20.99 -19.36 -2.23
CA TYR A 201 20.40 -18.41 -1.30
C TYR A 201 21.38 -18.12 -0.17
N GLN A 202 21.29 -16.90 0.35
CA GLN A 202 21.91 -16.49 1.61
C GLN A 202 20.81 -15.93 2.51
N ILE A 203 20.76 -16.42 3.75
CA ILE A 203 19.81 -15.97 4.77
C ILE A 203 20.58 -15.15 5.78
N LYS A 204 20.11 -13.93 6.00
CA LYS A 204 20.70 -12.98 6.94
C LYS A 204 19.66 -12.61 7.98
N ASP A 205 20.07 -12.42 9.23
CA ASP A 205 19.19 -11.74 10.17
C ASP A 205 18.98 -10.29 9.69
N ALA A 206 17.76 -9.78 9.86
CA ALA A 206 17.41 -8.46 9.35
C ALA A 206 18.03 -7.30 10.15
N ILE A 207 18.61 -7.57 11.34
CA ILE A 207 19.14 -6.53 12.21
C ILE A 207 20.59 -6.21 11.87
N HIS A 208 21.45 -7.21 11.92
CA HIS A 208 22.89 -7.12 11.79
C HIS A 208 23.42 -7.66 10.45
N GLY A 209 22.56 -8.26 9.63
CA GLY A 209 22.95 -8.81 8.33
C GLY A 209 23.83 -10.06 8.45
N LEU A 210 23.88 -10.70 9.62
CA LEU A 210 24.72 -11.88 9.86
C LEU A 210 24.13 -13.07 9.10
N VAL A 211 24.97 -13.72 8.31
CA VAL A 211 24.60 -14.91 7.57
C VAL A 211 24.33 -16.05 8.55
N VAL A 212 23.10 -16.54 8.56
CA VAL A 212 22.66 -17.67 9.41
C VAL A 212 22.53 -18.98 8.64
N SER A 213 22.37 -18.91 7.32
CA SER A 213 22.37 -20.07 6.44
C SER A 213 22.68 -19.64 5.02
N GLU A 214 23.40 -20.48 4.28
CA GLU A 214 23.58 -20.29 2.84
C GLU A 214 23.66 -21.65 2.15
N LYS A 215 23.28 -21.68 0.88
CA LYS A 215 23.38 -22.89 0.06
C LYS A 215 23.45 -22.54 -1.40
N VAL A 216 24.27 -23.28 -2.14
CA VAL A 216 24.43 -23.15 -3.60
C VAL A 216 24.04 -24.48 -4.24
N PHE A 217 23.36 -24.40 -5.38
CA PHE A 217 22.89 -25.52 -6.17
C PHE A 217 23.36 -25.38 -7.61
N ASP A 218 23.83 -26.47 -8.19
CA ASP A 218 24.10 -26.53 -9.63
C ASP A 218 22.81 -26.34 -10.43
N LEU A 219 22.88 -25.46 -11.43
CA LEU A 219 21.77 -25.09 -12.27
C LEU A 219 22.06 -25.41 -13.74
N LYS A 220 21.19 -26.23 -14.32
CA LYS A 220 21.06 -26.43 -15.76
C LYS A 220 19.64 -26.10 -16.18
N LEU A 221 19.49 -25.14 -17.07
CA LEU A 221 18.21 -24.71 -17.65
C LEU A 221 18.28 -24.85 -19.16
N ALA A 222 17.35 -25.62 -19.74
CA ALA A 222 17.26 -25.71 -21.19
C ALA A 222 16.80 -24.36 -21.77
N LYS A 223 17.07 -24.11 -23.06
CA LYS A 223 16.54 -22.94 -23.78
C LYS A 223 15.02 -22.91 -23.70
N LYS A 224 14.41 -21.73 -23.53
CA LYS A 224 12.95 -21.53 -23.47
C LYS A 224 12.24 -22.54 -22.57
N SER A 225 12.74 -22.74 -21.35
CA SER A 225 12.21 -23.76 -20.43
C SER A 225 12.00 -23.21 -19.03
N SER A 226 11.11 -23.86 -18.29
CA SER A 226 10.89 -23.63 -16.87
C SER A 226 11.45 -24.79 -16.05
N LYS A 227 11.90 -24.50 -14.82
CA LYS A 227 12.37 -25.49 -13.85
C LYS A 227 11.89 -25.10 -12.46
N GLY A 228 11.14 -26.01 -11.83
CA GLY A 228 10.81 -25.93 -10.42
C GLY A 228 11.92 -26.52 -9.55
N LEU A 229 12.20 -25.87 -8.43
CA LEU A 229 13.03 -26.38 -7.34
C LEU A 229 12.45 -25.95 -6.00
N THR A 230 12.92 -26.57 -4.91
CA THR A 230 12.46 -26.26 -3.57
C THR A 230 13.64 -25.90 -2.69
N PHE A 231 13.59 -24.73 -2.07
CA PHE A 231 14.49 -24.42 -0.97
C PHE A 231 13.87 -24.94 0.32
N SER A 232 14.63 -25.78 1.03
CA SER A 232 14.29 -26.29 2.35
C SER A 232 15.32 -25.76 3.33
N ILE A 233 14.91 -24.70 4.01
CA ILE A 233 15.74 -23.90 4.91
C ILE A 233 15.57 -24.47 6.32
N SER A 234 16.68 -24.72 7.01
CA SER A 234 16.62 -25.10 8.42
C SER A 234 16.14 -23.92 9.25
N PRO A 235 15.25 -24.11 10.23
CA PRO A 235 14.76 -23.02 11.07
C PRO A 235 15.91 -22.29 11.75
N PRO A 236 15.90 -20.94 11.79
CA PRO A 236 16.87 -20.18 12.57
C PRO A 236 16.82 -20.52 14.06
N VAL A 237 17.91 -20.25 14.78
CA VAL A 237 17.98 -20.49 16.23
C VAL A 237 17.20 -19.44 17.01
N LYS A 238 17.19 -18.19 16.54
CA LYS A 238 16.58 -17.06 17.25
C LYS A 238 15.27 -16.63 16.56
N PRO A 239 14.24 -16.24 17.33
CA PRO A 239 13.11 -15.49 16.78
C PRO A 239 13.59 -14.21 16.08
N GLY A 240 12.95 -13.84 14.98
CA GLY A 240 13.34 -12.64 14.23
C GLY A 240 12.76 -12.56 12.82
N ILE A 241 13.12 -11.46 12.15
CA ILE A 241 12.93 -11.29 10.71
C ILE A 241 14.26 -11.61 10.02
N TYR A 242 14.16 -12.29 8.89
CA TYR A 242 15.29 -12.76 8.11
C TYR A 242 15.12 -12.37 6.65
N ASN A 243 16.19 -11.87 6.05
CA ASN A 243 16.27 -11.55 4.63
C ASN A 243 16.85 -12.76 3.88
N ILE A 244 16.30 -13.07 2.70
CA ILE A 244 16.78 -14.09 1.78
C ILE A 244 17.24 -13.40 0.51
N ASP A 245 18.54 -13.43 0.26
CA ASP A 245 19.14 -13.05 -1.02
C ASP A 245 19.27 -14.29 -1.89
N VAL A 246 18.55 -14.34 -3.01
CA VAL A 246 18.61 -15.45 -3.98
C VAL A 246 19.40 -15.00 -5.19
N ALA A 247 20.63 -15.50 -5.31
CA ALA A 247 21.54 -15.17 -6.40
C ALA A 247 21.55 -16.28 -7.46
N ILE A 248 21.38 -15.89 -8.72
CA ILE A 248 21.58 -16.76 -9.87
C ILE A 248 22.81 -16.28 -10.64
N ASN A 249 23.66 -17.20 -11.06
CA ASN A 249 24.79 -16.90 -11.93
C ASN A 249 24.90 -18.01 -12.97
N THR A 250 24.66 -17.66 -14.23
CA THR A 250 24.69 -18.57 -15.38
C THR A 250 25.57 -18.01 -16.48
N SER A 251 25.84 -18.84 -17.50
CA SER A 251 26.68 -18.49 -18.64
C SER A 251 26.42 -17.13 -19.29
N THR A 252 25.20 -16.59 -19.26
CA THR A 252 24.90 -15.28 -19.85
C THR A 252 23.98 -14.39 -18.99
N TYR A 253 23.72 -14.77 -17.74
CA TYR A 253 22.77 -14.06 -16.88
C TYR A 253 23.16 -14.22 -15.42
N ASP A 254 23.23 -13.10 -14.72
CA ASP A 254 23.38 -12.99 -13.29
C ASP A 254 22.36 -12.00 -12.73
N ASP A 255 21.74 -12.34 -11.60
CA ASP A 255 20.79 -11.48 -10.91
C ASP A 255 20.70 -11.89 -9.43
N THR A 256 20.22 -10.97 -8.59
CA THR A 256 19.88 -11.25 -7.19
C THR A 256 18.48 -10.75 -6.88
N THR A 257 17.63 -11.65 -6.43
CA THR A 257 16.27 -11.35 -5.98
C THR A 257 16.19 -11.41 -4.46
N HIS A 258 15.30 -10.63 -3.87
CA HIS A 258 15.26 -10.41 -2.42
C HIS A 258 13.89 -10.75 -1.86
N TYR A 259 13.88 -11.46 -0.75
CA TYR A 259 12.68 -11.91 -0.04
C TYR A 259 12.91 -11.82 1.46
N SER A 260 11.83 -11.91 2.25
CA SER A 260 11.93 -11.96 3.71
C SER A 260 10.95 -12.96 4.31
N PHE A 261 11.25 -13.41 5.52
CA PHE A 261 10.31 -14.14 6.37
C PHE A 261 10.46 -13.78 7.84
N GLY A 262 9.39 -14.04 8.59
CA GLY A 262 9.42 -14.03 10.04
C GLY A 262 9.52 -15.45 10.61
N TYR A 263 10.29 -15.60 11.67
CA TYR A 263 10.39 -16.84 12.42
C TYR A 263 10.12 -16.58 13.89
N GLU A 264 9.15 -17.30 14.48
CA GLU A 264 8.73 -17.15 15.88
C GLU A 264 8.44 -15.70 16.27
N ILE A 265 7.80 -14.94 15.37
CA ILE A 265 7.68 -13.47 15.49
C ILE A 265 7.01 -13.00 16.78
N GLY A 266 6.12 -13.81 17.38
CA GLY A 266 5.48 -13.50 18.66
C GLY A 266 6.41 -13.59 19.87
N GLN A 267 7.62 -14.13 19.70
CA GLN A 267 8.67 -14.20 20.72
C GLN A 267 9.74 -13.11 20.54
N MET A 268 9.64 -12.28 19.50
CA MET A 268 10.54 -11.14 19.30
C MET A 268 10.32 -10.09 20.38
N ASN A 269 11.40 -9.50 20.87
CA ASN A 269 11.36 -8.41 21.82
C ASN A 269 12.58 -7.50 21.62
N SER A 270 12.36 -6.18 21.61
CA SER A 270 13.42 -5.17 21.71
C SER A 270 13.36 -4.46 23.07
N PRO A 271 14.46 -3.87 23.57
CA PRO A 271 14.43 -3.04 24.78
C PRO A 271 13.36 -1.94 24.73
N PHE A 272 12.85 -1.53 25.89
CA PHE A 272 12.09 -0.29 25.98
C PHE A 272 13.09 0.86 26.14
N HIS A 273 13.06 1.81 25.23
CA HIS A 273 13.74 3.10 25.38
C HIS A 273 12.72 4.13 25.85
N ARG A 274 12.06 3.87 26.98
CA ARG A 274 10.99 4.73 27.51
C ARG A 274 11.56 5.62 28.62
N PRO A 275 11.52 6.96 28.48
CA PRO A 275 11.94 7.88 29.54
C PRO A 275 11.10 7.71 30.80
N ASP A 276 11.71 7.92 31.97
CA ASP A 276 11.04 7.78 33.27
C ASP A 276 9.83 8.74 33.42
N ASP A 277 9.94 9.93 32.85
CA ASP A 277 8.92 10.98 32.84
C ASP A 277 8.00 10.94 31.61
N PHE A 278 8.08 9.90 30.76
CA PHE A 278 7.28 9.80 29.52
C PHE A 278 5.79 10.04 29.74
N ASP A 279 5.24 9.51 30.84
CA ASP A 279 3.82 9.66 31.15
C ASP A 279 3.44 11.07 31.59
N GLU A 280 4.33 11.72 32.33
CA GLU A 280 4.18 13.10 32.75
C GLU A 280 4.31 14.04 31.55
N PHE A 281 5.29 13.83 30.67
CA PHE A 281 5.50 14.57 29.43
C PHE A 281 4.21 14.64 28.58
N TRP A 282 3.61 13.49 28.28
CA TRP A 282 2.40 13.45 27.44
C TRP A 282 1.14 13.91 28.18
N LYS A 283 1.06 13.71 29.50
CA LYS A 283 -0.03 14.27 30.32
C LYS A 283 0.00 15.80 30.32
N ASN A 284 1.19 16.39 30.41
CA ASN A 284 1.38 17.84 30.35
C ASN A 284 1.01 18.36 28.97
N ALA A 285 1.47 17.73 27.89
CA ALA A 285 1.07 18.09 26.52
C ALA A 285 -0.45 18.05 26.29
N MET A 286 -1.14 17.03 26.80
CA MET A 286 -2.61 16.95 26.72
C MET A 286 -3.30 18.04 27.56
N SER A 287 -2.71 18.43 28.68
CA SER A 287 -3.24 19.49 29.56
C SER A 287 -3.04 20.88 28.94
N GLU A 288 -1.89 21.12 28.30
CA GLU A 288 -1.63 22.30 27.47
C GLU A 288 -2.64 22.37 26.32
N LEU A 289 -2.83 21.27 25.58
CA LEU A 289 -3.83 21.18 24.51
C LEU A 289 -5.22 21.52 25.06
N ALA A 290 -5.63 20.95 26.20
CA ALA A 290 -6.95 21.22 26.78
C ALA A 290 -7.18 22.70 27.16
N SER A 291 -6.11 23.46 27.41
CA SER A 291 -6.19 24.91 27.71
C SER A 291 -6.39 25.78 26.46
N VAL A 292 -6.10 25.26 25.26
CA VAL A 292 -6.28 26.00 23.99
C VAL A 292 -7.74 25.93 23.55
N ASN A 293 -8.38 27.08 23.35
CA ASN A 293 -9.73 27.16 22.77
C ASN A 293 -9.73 26.57 21.35
N PRO A 294 -10.48 25.49 21.08
CA PRO A 294 -10.49 24.84 19.78
C PRO A 294 -11.09 25.66 18.65
N ALA A 295 -11.97 26.61 18.95
CA ALA A 295 -12.64 27.45 17.94
C ALA A 295 -13.19 26.63 16.75
N TYR A 296 -13.83 25.49 17.04
CA TYR A 296 -14.34 24.56 16.01
C TYR A 296 -15.24 25.29 15.02
N LYS A 297 -14.90 25.20 13.73
CA LYS A 297 -15.72 25.69 12.63
C LYS A 297 -16.07 24.52 11.72
N ILE A 298 -17.36 24.27 11.58
CA ILE A 298 -17.91 23.15 10.80
C ILE A 298 -18.70 23.74 9.65
N GLN A 299 -18.23 23.54 8.42
CA GLN A 299 -18.85 24.09 7.22
C GLN A 299 -19.16 22.97 6.24
N GLU A 300 -20.43 22.83 5.83
CA GLU A 300 -20.82 21.88 4.78
C GLU A 300 -20.15 22.28 3.46
N ASP A 301 -19.48 21.31 2.83
CA ASP A 301 -18.91 21.42 1.50
C ASP A 301 -19.89 20.76 0.52
N PHE A 302 -20.68 21.60 -0.15
CA PHE A 302 -21.72 21.12 -1.07
C PHE A 302 -21.15 20.47 -2.34
N GLU A 303 -19.91 20.78 -2.72
CA GLU A 303 -19.26 20.19 -3.89
C GLU A 303 -18.76 18.78 -3.60
N LYS A 304 -18.25 18.54 -2.39
CA LYS A 304 -17.81 17.20 -1.94
C LYS A 304 -18.94 16.36 -1.36
N SER A 305 -20.07 16.97 -1.03
CA SER A 305 -21.28 16.25 -0.62
C SER A 305 -21.89 15.50 -1.80
N THR A 306 -22.41 14.30 -1.54
CA THR A 306 -23.03 13.45 -2.56
C THR A 306 -24.51 13.25 -2.28
N TYR A 307 -25.22 12.48 -3.10
CA TYR A 307 -26.60 12.09 -2.78
C TYR A 307 -26.67 11.24 -1.51
N LYS A 308 -25.63 10.45 -1.19
CA LYS A 308 -25.55 9.57 -0.01
C LYS A 308 -24.90 10.22 1.22
N HIS A 309 -23.97 11.14 1.05
CA HIS A 309 -23.15 11.67 2.15
C HIS A 309 -23.21 13.18 2.23
N LYS A 310 -23.20 13.70 3.45
CA LYS A 310 -22.86 15.10 3.73
C LYS A 310 -21.39 15.18 4.10
N VAL A 311 -20.68 16.11 3.47
CA VAL A 311 -19.27 16.36 3.74
C VAL A 311 -19.12 17.74 4.36
N TYR A 312 -18.31 17.82 5.42
CA TYR A 312 -18.00 19.05 6.12
C TYR A 312 -16.49 19.25 6.14
N LYS A 313 -16.06 20.49 5.87
CA LYS A 313 -14.74 20.96 6.27
C LYS A 313 -14.82 21.35 7.74
N VAL A 314 -13.95 20.75 8.55
CA VAL A 314 -13.80 21.07 9.97
C VAL A 314 -12.47 21.78 10.15
N GLU A 315 -12.50 22.98 10.72
CA GLU A 315 -11.30 23.74 11.09
C GLU A 315 -11.23 23.81 12.62
N MET A 316 -10.03 23.67 13.18
CA MET A 316 -9.81 23.74 14.62
C MET A 316 -8.42 24.31 14.92
N THR A 317 -8.29 25.02 16.03
CA THR A 317 -6.97 25.38 16.59
C THR A 317 -6.44 24.18 17.37
N SER A 318 -5.13 24.03 17.51
CA SER A 318 -4.46 22.96 18.27
C SER A 318 -3.33 23.55 19.13
N LEU A 319 -2.46 22.71 19.68
CA LEU A 319 -1.29 23.13 20.45
C LEU A 319 -0.46 24.18 19.68
N ASP A 320 0.12 25.15 20.40
CA ASP A 320 0.88 26.27 19.83
C ASP A 320 0.05 27.21 18.94
N ASP A 321 -1.27 27.26 19.16
CA ASP A 321 -2.24 28.03 18.36
C ASP A 321 -2.23 27.70 16.86
N VAL A 322 -1.74 26.51 16.50
CA VAL A 322 -1.70 26.02 15.11
C VAL A 322 -3.10 25.67 14.65
N LYS A 323 -3.51 26.21 13.50
CA LYS A 323 -4.75 25.81 12.85
C LYS A 323 -4.52 24.51 12.08
N ILE A 324 -5.45 23.57 12.26
CA ILE A 324 -5.51 22.31 11.52
C ILE A 324 -6.92 22.12 10.97
N GLN A 325 -7.04 21.20 10.02
CA GLN A 325 -8.27 20.97 9.28
C GLN A 325 -8.58 19.48 9.17
N GLY A 326 -9.81 19.15 8.79
CA GLY A 326 -10.20 17.79 8.49
C GLY A 326 -11.48 17.71 7.67
N TRP A 327 -11.67 16.56 7.04
CA TRP A 327 -12.87 16.25 6.26
C TRP A 327 -13.75 15.26 7.02
N LEU A 328 -14.93 15.72 7.41
CA LEU A 328 -15.95 14.89 8.06
C LEU A 328 -17.01 14.50 7.03
N SER A 329 -17.15 13.19 6.77
CA SER A 329 -18.18 12.63 5.90
C SER A 329 -19.18 11.84 6.74
N ILE A 330 -20.47 12.17 6.60
CA ILE A 330 -21.57 11.53 7.32
C ILE A 330 -22.57 10.98 6.31
N PRO A 331 -22.85 9.66 6.32
CA PRO A 331 -23.93 9.08 5.54
C PRO A 331 -25.28 9.66 5.95
N LYS A 332 -26.06 10.14 4.99
CA LYS A 332 -27.40 10.69 5.23
C LYS A 332 -28.34 9.65 5.83
N SER A 333 -28.11 8.37 5.56
CA SER A 333 -28.83 7.23 6.16
C SER A 333 -28.62 7.09 7.67
N LEU A 334 -27.53 7.64 8.21
CA LEU A 334 -27.20 7.58 9.64
C LEU A 334 -27.65 8.84 10.40
N MET A 335 -27.95 9.93 9.69
CA MET A 335 -28.40 11.19 10.29
C MET A 335 -29.72 10.99 11.05
N GLY A 336 -29.82 11.61 12.23
CA GLY A 336 -30.96 11.46 13.15
C GLY A 336 -30.82 10.31 14.17
N GLY A 337 -29.75 9.52 14.11
CA GLY A 337 -29.39 8.52 15.11
C GLY A 337 -27.95 8.68 15.62
N LYS A 338 -27.52 7.76 16.50
CA LYS A 338 -26.13 7.64 16.95
C LYS A 338 -25.35 6.69 16.06
N PHE A 339 -24.22 7.12 15.51
CA PHE A 339 -23.43 6.37 14.54
C PHE A 339 -21.95 6.27 14.90
N PRO A 340 -21.28 5.17 14.50
CA PRO A 340 -19.87 4.96 14.75
C PRO A 340 -19.00 5.90 13.90
N VAL A 341 -17.81 6.20 14.38
CA VAL A 341 -16.87 7.15 13.74
C VAL A 341 -15.53 6.49 13.47
N LEU A 342 -15.05 6.58 12.23
CA LEU A 342 -13.69 6.22 11.83
C LEU A 342 -12.87 7.51 11.72
N VAL A 343 -11.83 7.66 12.54
CA VAL A 343 -10.92 8.82 12.50
C VAL A 343 -9.65 8.40 11.76
N GLY A 344 -9.37 9.03 10.63
CA GLY A 344 -8.26 8.69 9.74
C GLY A 344 -7.14 9.72 9.76
N TYR A 345 -5.89 9.26 9.69
CA TYR A 345 -4.69 10.10 9.62
C TYR A 345 -3.84 9.81 8.39
N GLY A 346 -3.16 10.83 7.88
CA GLY A 346 -2.37 10.77 6.64
C GLY A 346 -0.93 10.30 6.85
N GLY A 347 -0.33 9.82 5.76
CA GLY A 347 1.11 9.57 5.68
C GLY A 347 1.93 10.87 5.63
N TYR A 348 3.25 10.74 5.47
CA TYR A 348 4.19 11.85 5.41
C TYR A 348 3.87 12.85 4.30
N HIS A 349 3.51 14.08 4.67
CA HIS A 349 3.04 15.15 3.77
C HIS A 349 1.86 14.76 2.85
N VAL A 350 1.00 13.85 3.31
CA VAL A 350 -0.18 13.42 2.55
C VAL A 350 -1.39 14.27 2.94
N MET A 351 -1.85 15.10 2.01
CA MET A 351 -3.13 15.79 2.12
C MET A 351 -4.28 14.78 1.93
N LEU A 352 -5.24 14.81 2.85
CA LEU A 352 -6.37 13.87 2.85
C LEU A 352 -7.58 14.45 2.14
N ASN A 353 -8.36 13.56 1.52
CA ASN A 353 -9.68 13.86 0.98
C ASN A 353 -10.77 13.22 1.84
N PRO A 354 -12.05 13.62 1.71
CA PRO A 354 -13.16 12.90 2.34
C PRO A 354 -13.15 11.42 1.95
N LEU A 355 -13.39 10.55 2.93
CA LEU A 355 -13.70 9.14 2.68
C LEU A 355 -15.21 8.92 2.81
N TYR A 356 -15.73 7.94 2.08
CA TYR A 356 -17.16 7.66 1.99
C TYR A 356 -17.42 6.21 2.41
N PHE A 357 -17.76 6.02 3.68
CA PHE A 357 -18.26 4.74 4.19
C PHE A 357 -19.78 4.82 4.30
N ASP A 358 -20.52 3.80 3.89
CA ASP A 358 -22.00 3.83 3.97
C ASP A 358 -22.53 3.55 5.40
N ASP A 359 -21.72 2.93 6.26
CA ASP A 359 -22.10 2.48 7.60
C ASP A 359 -21.38 3.18 8.75
N PHE A 360 -20.47 4.10 8.44
CA PHE A 360 -19.70 4.87 9.42
C PHE A 360 -19.64 6.33 9.00
N ALA A 361 -19.63 7.24 9.97
CA ALA A 361 -19.05 8.55 9.71
C ALA A 361 -17.53 8.41 9.65
N SER A 362 -16.87 9.14 8.77
CA SER A 362 -15.41 9.18 8.72
C SER A 362 -14.89 10.60 8.87
N PHE A 363 -13.90 10.78 9.74
CA PHE A 363 -13.24 12.05 9.96
C PHE A 363 -11.76 11.96 9.63
N MET A 364 -11.36 12.51 8.49
CA MET A 364 -9.99 12.51 8.01
C MET A 364 -9.28 13.76 8.54
N VAL A 365 -8.47 13.59 9.59
CA VAL A 365 -7.78 14.70 10.27
C VAL A 365 -6.45 14.98 9.59
N MET A 366 -6.27 16.23 9.15
CA MET A 366 -5.03 16.72 8.55
C MET A 366 -4.22 17.43 9.63
N ALA A 367 -3.36 16.70 10.32
CA ALA A 367 -2.43 17.25 11.31
C ALA A 367 -1.41 18.20 10.66
N ARG A 368 -0.71 19.03 11.47
CA ARG A 368 0.33 19.92 10.96
C ARG A 368 1.34 19.15 10.12
N GLY A 369 1.67 19.68 8.93
CA GLY A 369 2.54 19.00 7.97
C GLY A 369 1.83 18.24 6.85
N ALA A 370 0.51 17.98 6.96
CA ALA A 370 -0.27 17.37 5.88
C ALA A 370 -0.48 18.34 4.70
N ASP A 371 -0.93 19.56 4.99
CA ASP A 371 -0.95 20.66 4.01
C ASP A 371 0.44 21.30 3.95
N LYS A 372 1.10 21.20 2.80
CA LYS A 372 2.46 21.71 2.60
C LYS A 372 2.53 23.24 2.62
N ASP A 373 1.47 23.92 2.17
CA ASP A 373 1.45 25.38 2.10
C ASP A 373 1.21 25.99 3.49
N GLU A 374 0.29 25.40 4.27
CA GLU A 374 0.12 25.77 5.69
C GLU A 374 1.38 25.42 6.49
N TYR A 375 1.97 24.24 6.26
CA TYR A 375 3.20 23.82 6.92
C TYR A 375 4.38 24.74 6.62
N LYS A 376 4.52 25.24 5.40
CA LYS A 376 5.58 26.20 5.02
C LYS A 376 5.47 27.53 5.78
N GLN A 377 4.27 27.93 6.20
CA GLN A 377 4.10 29.12 7.03
C GLN A 377 4.58 28.88 8.46
N LEU A 378 4.38 27.67 8.99
CA LEU A 378 4.87 27.26 10.30
C LEU A 378 6.39 27.02 10.30
N ASN A 379 6.93 26.53 9.18
CA ASN A 379 8.33 26.16 8.99
C ASN A 379 8.94 26.93 7.79
N PRO A 380 9.17 28.25 7.94
CA PRO A 380 9.60 29.12 6.83
C PRO A 380 11.01 28.78 6.31
N GLU A 381 11.86 28.19 7.15
CA GLU A 381 13.20 27.72 6.78
C GLU A 381 13.17 26.41 6.00
N ASN A 382 11.98 25.79 5.87
CA ASN A 382 11.76 24.54 5.15
C ASN A 382 12.69 23.42 5.64
N THR A 383 12.92 23.36 6.96
CA THR A 383 13.61 22.23 7.60
C THR A 383 12.82 20.96 7.33
N GLU A 384 13.49 19.85 7.03
CA GLU A 384 12.80 18.57 6.83
C GLU A 384 11.98 18.22 8.08
N MET A 385 10.70 17.88 7.90
CA MET A 385 9.74 17.76 9.02
C MET A 385 10.21 16.77 10.08
N ILE A 386 10.74 15.62 9.65
CA ILE A 386 11.21 14.60 10.59
C ILE A 386 12.34 15.07 11.53
N VAL A 387 13.09 16.12 11.18
CA VAL A 387 14.17 16.68 12.02
C VAL A 387 13.86 18.09 12.54
N TRP A 388 12.66 18.61 12.29
CA TRP A 388 12.32 19.97 12.71
C TRP A 388 12.18 20.07 14.24
N ASN A 389 13.10 20.81 14.86
CA ASN A 389 13.28 20.95 16.31
C ASN A 389 13.59 19.63 17.05
N ILE A 390 14.20 18.65 16.37
CA ILE A 390 14.46 17.29 16.92
C ILE A 390 15.42 17.25 18.14
N HIS A 391 16.19 18.32 18.38
CA HIS A 391 17.09 18.43 19.53
C HIS A 391 16.37 18.82 20.85
N ASP A 392 15.12 19.26 20.79
CA ASP A 392 14.34 19.67 21.97
C ASP A 392 12.97 18.96 21.93
N PRO A 393 12.75 17.93 22.77
CA PRO A 393 11.50 17.17 22.75
C PRO A 393 10.27 18.04 23.06
N MET A 394 10.41 19.16 23.76
CA MET A 394 9.30 20.08 24.02
C MET A 394 8.88 20.89 22.78
N LYS A 395 9.79 21.05 21.81
CA LYS A 395 9.57 21.82 20.57
C LYS A 395 9.51 20.95 19.32
N TYR A 396 9.84 19.66 19.43
CA TYR A 396 9.86 18.74 18.30
C TYR A 396 8.48 18.69 17.63
N VAL A 397 8.45 18.77 16.29
CA VAL A 397 7.20 18.91 15.52
C VAL A 397 6.18 17.81 15.84
N TYR A 398 6.64 16.59 16.14
CA TYR A 398 5.75 15.47 16.44
C TYR A 398 5.03 15.62 17.79
N ARG A 399 5.51 16.45 18.73
CA ARG A 399 4.77 16.77 19.96
C ARG A 399 3.46 17.47 19.62
N GLY A 400 3.55 18.51 18.81
CA GLY A 400 2.40 19.25 18.31
C GLY A 400 1.52 18.40 17.38
N MET A 401 2.12 17.67 16.44
CA MET A 401 1.38 16.81 15.52
C MET A 401 0.57 15.71 16.23
N TYR A 402 1.12 15.13 17.32
CA TYR A 402 0.39 14.16 18.12
C TYR A 402 -0.81 14.83 18.79
N MET A 403 -0.65 16.04 19.33
CA MET A 403 -1.75 16.80 19.90
C MET A 403 -2.80 17.22 18.85
N ASP A 404 -2.40 17.49 17.60
CA ASP A 404 -3.35 17.72 16.50
C ASP A 404 -4.27 16.50 16.27
N CYS A 405 -3.70 15.29 16.38
CA CYS A 405 -4.48 14.06 16.23
C CYS A 405 -5.44 13.83 17.41
N ILE A 406 -5.00 14.17 18.63
CA ILE A 406 -5.85 14.15 19.84
C ILE A 406 -6.98 15.18 19.71
N ARG A 407 -6.68 16.40 19.24
CA ARG A 407 -7.65 17.47 19.00
C ARG A 407 -8.74 17.04 18.01
N GLY A 408 -8.39 16.25 17.00
CA GLY A 408 -9.36 15.64 16.10
C GLY A 408 -10.34 14.67 16.80
N VAL A 409 -9.89 13.92 17.81
CA VAL A 409 -10.80 13.10 18.62
C VAL A 409 -11.60 13.95 19.61
N ASP A 410 -10.99 14.98 20.21
CA ASP A 410 -11.71 15.93 21.08
C ASP A 410 -12.86 16.62 20.34
N PHE A 411 -12.69 16.92 19.06
CA PHE A 411 -13.77 17.42 18.20
C PHE A 411 -14.98 16.46 18.17
N ILE A 412 -14.75 15.15 18.02
CA ILE A 412 -15.82 14.15 18.03
C ILE A 412 -16.55 14.14 19.38
N PHE A 413 -15.81 14.19 20.49
CA PHE A 413 -16.41 14.22 21.84
C PHE A 413 -17.18 15.53 22.10
N ALA A 414 -16.63 16.67 21.69
CA ALA A 414 -17.25 17.98 21.92
C ALA A 414 -18.49 18.23 21.03
N ASN A 415 -18.64 17.49 19.93
CA ASN A 415 -19.74 17.65 18.97
C ASN A 415 -20.64 16.40 18.93
N GLU A 416 -20.82 15.70 20.06
CA GLU A 416 -21.63 14.49 20.13
C GLU A 416 -23.09 14.66 19.66
N ASP A 417 -23.61 15.88 19.73
CA ASP A 417 -24.95 16.27 19.27
C ASP A 417 -25.12 16.13 17.75
N MET A 418 -24.03 16.04 16.98
CA MET A 418 -24.07 15.71 15.55
C MET A 418 -24.47 14.24 15.29
N GLY A 419 -24.55 13.41 16.33
CA GLY A 419 -24.90 11.99 16.23
C GLY A 419 -23.72 11.04 16.41
N PHE A 420 -22.54 11.51 16.81
CA PHE A 420 -21.41 10.63 17.08
C PHE A 420 -21.69 9.71 18.28
N ASP A 421 -21.45 8.42 18.10
CA ASP A 421 -21.47 7.44 19.19
C ASP A 421 -20.07 7.34 19.82
N LEU A 422 -19.91 7.99 20.96
CA LEU A 422 -18.63 8.09 21.67
C LEU A 422 -18.12 6.75 22.22
N LYS A 423 -18.91 5.67 22.14
CA LYS A 423 -18.50 4.31 22.48
C LYS A 423 -18.09 3.48 21.26
N ARG A 424 -18.11 4.07 20.05
CA ARG A 424 -17.80 3.40 18.79
C ARG A 424 -16.92 4.27 17.89
N ILE A 425 -15.76 4.63 18.41
CA ILE A 425 -14.72 5.39 17.71
C ILE A 425 -13.56 4.45 17.38
N ALA A 426 -13.14 4.43 16.12
CA ALA A 426 -11.91 3.78 15.68
C ALA A 426 -10.94 4.80 15.09
N VAL A 427 -9.66 4.47 15.13
CA VAL A 427 -8.59 5.25 14.51
C VAL A 427 -7.86 4.42 13.47
N PHE A 428 -7.43 5.06 12.38
CA PHE A 428 -6.64 4.36 11.37
C PHE A 428 -5.72 5.23 10.51
N GLY A 429 -4.72 4.58 9.94
CA GLY A 429 -3.86 5.17 8.93
C GLY A 429 -2.78 4.20 8.45
N GLY A 430 -2.04 4.62 7.43
CA GLY A 430 -0.88 3.90 6.91
C GLY A 430 0.39 4.74 7.06
N SER A 431 1.56 4.09 7.14
CA SER A 431 2.84 4.76 7.32
C SER A 431 2.82 5.62 8.60
N GLN A 432 3.21 6.89 8.51
CA GLN A 432 3.03 7.88 9.59
C GLN A 432 1.60 7.90 10.17
N GLY A 433 0.56 7.77 9.33
CA GLY A 433 -0.82 7.75 9.81
C GLY A 433 -1.14 6.54 10.70
N GLY A 434 -0.47 5.41 10.46
CA GLY A 434 -0.56 4.21 11.31
C GLY A 434 0.08 4.47 12.68
N SER A 435 1.24 5.13 12.68
CA SER A 435 1.94 5.57 13.90
C SER A 435 1.09 6.53 14.72
N LEU A 436 0.49 7.53 14.07
CA LEU A 436 -0.43 8.48 14.70
C LEU A 436 -1.64 7.76 15.31
N SER A 437 -2.20 6.77 14.61
CA SER A 437 -3.32 5.98 15.11
C SER A 437 -2.98 5.20 16.38
N LEU A 438 -1.83 4.53 16.40
CA LEU A 438 -1.35 3.77 17.56
C LEU A 438 -1.07 4.69 18.75
N MET A 439 -0.46 5.86 18.50
CA MET A 439 -0.23 6.88 19.53
C MET A 439 -1.55 7.38 20.12
N VAL A 440 -2.53 7.73 19.28
CA VAL A 440 -3.86 8.17 19.75
C VAL A 440 -4.54 7.08 20.58
N ALA A 441 -4.47 5.83 20.13
CA ALA A 441 -4.99 4.68 20.89
C ALA A 441 -4.29 4.49 22.25
N GLY A 442 -3.00 4.79 22.33
CA GLY A 442 -2.22 4.73 23.56
C GLY A 442 -2.54 5.85 24.54
N LEU A 443 -2.69 7.09 24.05
CA LEU A 443 -2.98 8.25 24.90
C LEU A 443 -4.44 8.34 25.34
N LEU A 444 -5.38 7.92 24.49
CA LEU A 444 -6.82 8.02 24.77
C LEU A 444 -7.44 6.74 25.34
N GLY A 445 -6.71 5.62 25.32
CA GLY A 445 -7.08 4.36 25.96
C GLY A 445 -8.51 3.92 25.63
N ASN A 446 -9.39 3.89 26.63
CA ASN A 446 -10.76 3.38 26.51
C ASN A 446 -11.69 4.23 25.62
N LYS A 447 -11.27 5.44 25.20
CA LYS A 447 -12.03 6.25 24.23
C LYS A 447 -11.99 5.67 22.81
N ILE A 448 -11.01 4.82 22.51
CA ILE A 448 -10.84 4.18 21.21
C ILE A 448 -11.23 2.70 21.33
N GLN A 449 -12.06 2.20 20.42
CA GLN A 449 -12.53 0.81 20.43
C GLN A 449 -11.67 -0.10 19.56
N THR A 450 -11.12 0.43 18.47
CA THR A 450 -10.11 -0.29 17.69
C THR A 450 -9.18 0.65 16.94
N CYS A 451 -7.95 0.21 16.75
CA CYS A 451 -6.92 0.88 15.97
C CYS A 451 -6.52 0.01 14.79
N MET A 452 -6.28 0.63 13.64
CA MET A 452 -5.71 -0.05 12.49
C MET A 452 -4.49 0.72 11.99
N ALA A 453 -3.37 0.02 11.84
CA ALA A 453 -2.11 0.61 11.42
C ALA A 453 -1.50 -0.25 10.32
N ASP A 454 -1.31 0.35 9.14
CA ASP A 454 -0.62 -0.29 8.02
C ASP A 454 0.81 0.26 7.94
N ASN A 455 1.83 -0.60 7.96
CA ASN A 455 3.24 -0.24 7.87
C ASN A 455 3.64 0.96 8.77
N PRO A 456 3.33 0.97 10.08
CA PRO A 456 3.54 2.15 10.92
C PRO A 456 5.03 2.49 11.06
N THR A 457 5.41 3.71 10.67
CA THR A 457 6.78 4.22 10.82
C THR A 457 7.06 4.64 12.28
N TYR A 458 8.30 5.00 12.61
CA TYR A 458 8.64 5.57 13.94
C TYR A 458 8.38 4.62 15.13
N CYS A 459 8.25 3.31 14.88
CA CYS A 459 7.97 2.35 15.94
C CYS A 459 9.12 2.22 16.95
N ASP A 460 10.35 2.23 16.45
CA ASP A 460 11.59 2.05 17.22
C ASP A 460 12.74 2.75 16.47
N PHE A 461 13.07 3.99 16.86
CA PHE A 461 14.15 4.77 16.23
C PHE A 461 15.52 4.17 16.55
N HIS A 462 15.70 3.64 17.75
CA HIS A 462 16.92 2.93 18.14
C HIS A 462 17.18 1.77 17.20
N MET A 463 16.20 0.88 17.04
CA MET A 463 16.31 -0.27 16.14
C MET A 463 16.48 0.17 14.68
N ASN A 464 15.78 1.21 14.21
CA ASN A 464 15.98 1.72 12.85
C ASN A 464 17.44 2.15 12.58
N LEU A 465 18.07 2.86 13.53
CA LEU A 465 19.47 3.28 13.39
C LEU A 465 20.49 2.16 13.69
N GLU A 466 20.08 1.09 14.39
CA GLU A 466 20.88 -0.13 14.55
C GLU A 466 20.91 -0.92 13.25
N MET A 467 19.78 -0.99 12.54
CA MET A 467 19.64 -1.72 11.27
C MET A 467 20.18 -0.98 10.04
N GLN A 468 20.65 0.26 10.19
CA GLN A 468 20.94 1.16 9.07
C GLN A 468 21.90 0.58 8.01
N ASP A 469 22.86 -0.25 8.42
CA ASP A 469 23.86 -0.85 7.52
C ASP A 469 23.32 -2.07 6.76
N ASN A 470 22.14 -2.56 7.15
CA ASN A 470 21.52 -3.79 6.64
C ASN A 470 20.17 -3.56 5.96
N ILE A 471 19.70 -2.31 5.94
CA ILE A 471 18.53 -1.92 5.17
C ILE A 471 18.98 -1.68 3.74
N ARG A 472 18.38 -2.43 2.80
CA ARG A 472 18.78 -2.46 1.40
C ARG A 472 18.67 -1.10 0.69
N GLU A 473 17.62 -0.36 1.00
CA GLU A 473 17.36 0.96 0.45
C GLU A 473 17.32 1.97 1.60
N GLU A 474 18.23 2.94 1.58
CA GLU A 474 18.30 3.95 2.64
C GLU A 474 16.95 4.66 2.77
N SER A 475 16.27 4.44 3.90
CA SER A 475 14.99 5.08 4.17
C SER A 475 15.21 6.59 4.36
N PHE A 476 14.23 7.39 3.94
CA PHE A 476 14.30 8.84 4.16
C PHE A 476 14.42 9.18 5.66
N ILE A 477 13.96 8.30 6.54
CA ILE A 477 14.02 8.48 8.00
C ILE A 477 15.48 8.42 8.47
N ILE A 478 16.19 7.33 8.12
CA ILE A 478 17.59 7.12 8.49
C ILE A 478 18.45 8.20 7.85
N LYS A 479 18.24 8.46 6.55
CA LYS A 479 18.96 9.48 5.79
C LYS A 479 18.90 10.85 6.46
N ASN A 480 17.70 11.28 6.88
CA ASN A 480 17.53 12.60 7.48
C ASN A 480 18.09 12.69 8.89
N ILE A 481 17.97 11.62 9.69
CA ILE A 481 18.57 11.57 11.03
C ILE A 481 20.10 11.59 10.95
N ASN A 482 20.69 10.79 10.05
CA ASN A 482 22.14 10.76 9.86
C ASN A 482 22.66 12.11 9.34
N ARG A 483 22.00 12.71 8.35
CA ARG A 483 22.34 14.08 7.89
C ARG A 483 22.28 15.08 9.04
N TYR A 484 21.23 15.04 9.86
CA TYR A 484 21.11 15.94 11.00
C TYR A 484 22.25 15.76 12.01
N LEU A 485 22.60 14.51 12.33
CA LEU A 485 23.72 14.18 13.22
C LEU A 485 25.06 14.67 12.66
N ASP A 486 25.30 14.52 11.36
CA ASP A 486 26.53 14.99 10.72
C ASP A 486 26.67 16.51 10.76
N GLU A 487 25.57 17.23 10.47
CA GLU A 487 25.50 18.70 10.53
C GLU A 487 25.62 19.24 11.96
N ASN A 488 25.20 18.44 12.97
CA ASN A 488 25.12 18.83 14.38
C ASN A 488 26.06 18.04 15.29
N LYS A 489 27.11 17.42 14.75
CA LYS A 489 28.01 16.52 15.48
C LYS A 489 28.72 17.14 16.70
N ASN A 490 28.79 18.47 16.76
CA ASN A 490 29.39 19.22 17.87
C ASN A 490 28.37 19.73 18.89
N THR A 491 27.06 19.55 18.65
CA THR A 491 25.98 20.09 19.48
C THR A 491 25.12 18.99 20.11
N ILE A 492 24.94 17.85 19.45
CA ILE A 492 24.17 16.73 19.98
C ILE A 492 24.77 15.39 19.56
N SER A 493 24.88 14.45 20.50
CA SER A 493 25.34 13.09 20.20
C SER A 493 24.20 12.22 19.64
N LYS A 494 24.53 11.11 18.94
CA LYS A 494 23.52 10.11 18.51
C LYS A 494 22.70 9.61 19.69
N THR A 495 23.34 9.37 20.84
CA THR A 495 22.68 8.91 22.07
C THR A 495 21.68 9.94 22.60
N ASP A 496 22.08 11.21 22.69
CA ASP A 496 21.19 12.27 23.21
C ASP A 496 20.02 12.53 22.27
N LEU A 497 20.25 12.48 20.95
CA LEU A 497 19.18 12.59 19.97
C LEU A 497 18.18 11.42 20.09
N LEU A 498 18.68 10.19 20.26
CA LEU A 498 17.84 9.02 20.49
C LEU A 498 17.07 9.09 21.81
N ASN A 499 17.66 9.65 22.88
CA ASN A 499 16.96 9.93 24.13
C ASN A 499 15.81 10.94 23.92
N ASN A 500 15.99 11.96 23.09
CA ASN A 500 14.89 12.88 22.72
C ASN A 500 13.81 12.16 21.91
N LEU A 501 14.21 11.35 20.92
CA LEU A 501 13.27 10.60 20.08
C LEU A 501 12.49 9.53 20.84
N SER A 502 13.01 9.07 21.97
CA SER A 502 12.35 8.10 22.87
C SER A 502 10.95 8.53 23.32
N TYR A 503 10.69 9.84 23.46
CA TYR A 503 9.34 10.33 23.75
C TYR A 503 8.34 10.09 22.61
N PHE A 504 8.83 9.88 21.39
CA PHE A 504 8.03 9.78 20.15
C PHE A 504 8.04 8.39 19.52
N GLU A 505 8.77 7.43 20.09
CA GLU A 505 8.74 6.05 19.60
C GLU A 505 7.39 5.38 19.92
N ILE A 506 6.73 4.85 18.89
CA ILE A 506 5.38 4.29 19.03
C ILE A 506 5.34 3.10 20.00
N GLN A 507 6.43 2.33 20.08
CA GLN A 507 6.57 1.24 21.06
C GLN A 507 6.34 1.65 22.51
N ASN A 508 6.64 2.91 22.87
CA ASN A 508 6.48 3.39 24.24
C ASN A 508 5.01 3.70 24.58
N PHE A 509 4.13 3.83 23.58
CA PHE A 509 2.68 3.94 23.76
C PHE A 509 1.98 2.57 23.82
N ALA A 510 2.59 1.52 23.27
CA ALA A 510 1.98 0.18 23.13
C ALA A 510 1.41 -0.39 24.45
N PRO A 511 2.08 -0.29 25.62
CA PRO A 511 1.52 -0.79 26.89
C PRO A 511 0.22 -0.09 27.33
N LYS A 512 0.00 1.15 26.87
CA LYS A 512 -1.18 1.95 27.18
C LYS A 512 -2.36 1.71 26.24
N ILE A 513 -2.12 1.16 25.06
CA ILE A 513 -3.19 0.80 24.12
C ILE A 513 -4.12 -0.21 24.80
N LYS A 514 -5.44 0.10 24.83
CA LYS A 514 -6.48 -0.76 25.41
C LYS A 514 -7.45 -1.31 24.36
N CYS A 515 -7.43 -0.81 23.14
CA CYS A 515 -8.31 -1.25 22.06
C CYS A 515 -7.74 -2.45 21.30
N SER A 516 -8.53 -3.12 20.47
CA SER A 516 -7.97 -4.11 19.52
C SER A 516 -7.20 -3.43 18.40
N VAL A 517 -6.12 -4.05 17.95
CA VAL A 517 -5.23 -3.54 16.89
C VAL A 517 -5.28 -4.48 15.69
N LEU A 518 -5.49 -3.94 14.50
CA LEU A 518 -5.23 -4.63 13.23
C LEU A 518 -3.95 -4.03 12.63
N LEU A 519 -2.91 -4.84 12.49
CA LEU A 519 -1.60 -4.41 12.00
C LEU A 519 -1.31 -5.05 10.63
N GLY A 520 -1.07 -4.23 9.61
CA GLY A 520 -0.58 -4.68 8.29
C GLY A 520 0.91 -4.40 8.13
N ILE A 521 1.68 -5.35 7.59
CA ILE A 521 3.15 -5.25 7.49
C ILE A 521 3.66 -5.83 6.16
N GLY A 522 4.37 -5.04 5.36
CA GLY A 522 5.24 -5.55 4.29
C GLY A 522 6.57 -6.02 4.86
N LEU A 523 6.98 -7.27 4.59
CA LEU A 523 8.23 -7.79 5.17
C LEU A 523 9.49 -7.25 4.48
N LEU A 524 9.35 -6.63 3.30
CA LEU A 524 10.44 -5.99 2.55
C LEU A 524 10.49 -4.47 2.75
N ASP A 525 9.69 -3.92 3.66
CA ASP A 525 9.54 -2.49 3.84
C ASP A 525 10.78 -1.83 4.47
N PRO A 526 11.52 -0.96 3.74
CA PRO A 526 12.68 -0.28 4.30
C PRO A 526 12.29 0.95 5.15
N LEU A 527 11.08 1.48 5.00
CA LEU A 527 10.62 2.68 5.70
C LEU A 527 10.01 2.35 7.06
N ALA A 528 9.27 1.25 7.14
CA ALA A 528 8.74 0.70 8.39
C ALA A 528 9.18 -0.77 8.57
N PRO A 529 10.47 -1.03 8.84
CA PRO A 529 10.98 -2.39 8.91
C PRO A 529 10.18 -3.27 9.85
N ALA A 530 9.85 -4.49 9.39
CA ALA A 530 9.03 -5.46 10.12
C ALA A 530 9.55 -5.75 11.54
N VAL A 531 10.87 -5.68 11.74
CA VAL A 531 11.50 -5.81 13.07
C VAL A 531 10.93 -4.78 14.05
N THR A 532 10.84 -3.51 13.65
CA THR A 532 10.36 -2.42 14.53
C THR A 532 8.87 -2.54 14.82
N THR A 533 8.06 -2.85 13.80
CA THR A 533 6.61 -2.89 13.89
C THR A 533 6.11 -4.10 14.68
N ILE A 534 6.74 -5.28 14.50
CA ILE A 534 6.43 -6.49 15.27
C ILE A 534 6.87 -6.34 16.72
N ASN A 535 8.06 -5.79 16.99
CA ASN A 535 8.49 -5.55 18.37
C ASN A 535 7.54 -4.59 19.10
N MET A 536 7.08 -3.52 18.43
CA MET A 536 6.04 -2.63 18.95
C MET A 536 4.73 -3.39 19.24
N TYR A 537 4.27 -4.24 18.32
CA TYR A 537 3.06 -5.05 18.51
C TYR A 537 3.17 -6.01 19.69
N ASN A 538 4.31 -6.68 19.85
CA ASN A 538 4.55 -7.61 20.95
C ASN A 538 4.60 -6.91 22.32
N LYS A 539 4.79 -5.58 22.36
CA LYS A 539 4.73 -4.74 23.56
C LYS A 539 3.31 -4.34 23.96
N LEU A 540 2.30 -4.65 23.14
CA LEU A 540 0.89 -4.53 23.54
C LEU A 540 0.60 -5.44 24.74
N ASN A 541 -0.38 -5.06 25.54
CA ASN A 541 -0.83 -5.93 26.63
C ASN A 541 -1.30 -7.29 26.07
N PRO A 542 -0.99 -8.44 26.71
CA PRO A 542 -1.41 -9.75 26.22
C PRO A 542 -2.93 -9.89 25.99
N GLU A 543 -3.77 -9.24 26.81
CA GLU A 543 -5.22 -9.23 26.61
C GLU A 543 -5.65 -8.42 25.37
N VAL A 544 -4.86 -7.41 24.99
CA VAL A 544 -5.03 -6.70 23.73
C VAL A 544 -4.61 -7.60 22.57
N ILE A 545 -3.44 -8.24 22.64
CA ILE A 545 -2.94 -9.14 21.58
C ILE A 545 -3.97 -10.23 21.26
N LYS A 546 -4.63 -10.83 22.27
CA LYS A 546 -5.67 -11.86 22.09
C LYS A 546 -6.87 -11.43 21.23
N ARG A 547 -7.12 -10.12 21.10
CA ARG A 547 -8.23 -9.54 20.31
C ARG A 547 -7.74 -8.73 19.12
N SER A 548 -6.44 -8.78 18.85
CA SER A 548 -5.73 -8.07 17.80
C SER A 548 -5.26 -9.06 16.72
N GLU A 549 -4.99 -8.54 15.53
CA GLU A 549 -4.57 -9.34 14.39
C GLU A 549 -3.38 -8.68 13.68
N ILE A 550 -2.51 -9.51 13.13
CA ILE A 550 -1.34 -9.11 12.34
C ILE A 550 -1.42 -9.80 10.98
N TYR A 551 -1.28 -9.01 9.92
CA TYR A 551 -1.21 -9.48 8.54
C TYR A 551 0.13 -9.09 7.97
N THR A 552 0.87 -10.10 7.51
CA THR A 552 2.19 -9.91 6.90
C THR A 552 2.14 -10.24 5.42
N PHE A 553 2.84 -9.43 4.64
CA PHE A 553 2.93 -9.53 3.18
C PHE A 553 4.39 -9.75 2.80
N PRO A 554 4.85 -11.01 2.64
CA PRO A 554 6.27 -11.33 2.45
C PRO A 554 6.87 -10.76 1.15
N GLU A 555 6.02 -10.47 0.18
CA GLU A 555 6.39 -10.00 -1.16
C GLU A 555 6.34 -8.47 -1.31
N LEU A 556 5.83 -7.75 -0.31
CA LEU A 556 5.58 -6.31 -0.42
C LEU A 556 6.55 -5.50 0.43
N ALA A 557 6.89 -4.31 -0.09
CA ALA A 557 7.62 -3.28 0.63
C ALA A 557 6.63 -2.34 1.36
N HIS A 558 6.67 -1.03 1.10
CA HIS A 558 5.87 -0.04 1.83
C HIS A 558 4.38 0.02 1.45
N GLU A 559 3.88 -0.96 0.70
CA GLU A 559 2.48 -1.04 0.29
C GLU A 559 1.72 -2.14 1.04
N VAL A 560 0.40 -2.06 0.98
CA VAL A 560 -0.51 -3.14 1.40
C VAL A 560 -1.40 -3.49 0.22
N PRO A 561 -1.73 -4.78 0.02
CA PRO A 561 -2.46 -5.19 -1.18
C PRO A 561 -3.92 -4.75 -1.08
N ALA A 562 -4.60 -4.52 -2.21
CA ALA A 562 -5.99 -4.08 -2.23
C ALA A 562 -6.94 -5.01 -1.45
N ARG A 563 -6.65 -6.32 -1.41
CA ARG A 563 -7.39 -7.30 -0.58
C ARG A 563 -7.40 -6.93 0.91
N HIS A 564 -6.33 -6.29 1.40
CA HIS A 564 -6.24 -5.81 2.78
C HIS A 564 -7.34 -4.79 3.08
N ASN A 565 -7.68 -3.89 2.15
CA ASN A 565 -8.77 -2.92 2.32
C ASN A 565 -10.14 -3.58 2.62
N THR A 566 -10.36 -4.79 2.12
CA THR A 566 -11.56 -5.57 2.44
C THR A 566 -11.52 -6.04 3.90
N PHE A 567 -10.38 -6.56 4.38
CA PHE A 567 -10.20 -6.93 5.78
C PHE A 567 -10.36 -5.73 6.72
N LYS A 568 -9.84 -4.56 6.34
CA LYS A 568 -10.03 -3.31 7.09
C LYS A 568 -11.51 -2.98 7.29
N SER A 569 -12.28 -3.05 6.22
CA SER A 569 -13.72 -2.81 6.27
C SER A 569 -14.43 -3.83 7.17
N ILE A 570 -14.17 -5.13 6.98
CA ILE A 570 -14.74 -6.21 7.80
C ILE A 570 -14.41 -5.99 9.28
N TRP A 571 -13.16 -5.66 9.59
CA TRP A 571 -12.71 -5.38 10.94
C TRP A 571 -13.50 -4.24 11.58
N PHE A 572 -13.66 -3.10 10.89
CA PHE A 572 -14.48 -1.99 11.40
C PHE A 572 -15.92 -2.42 11.66
N TYR A 573 -16.54 -3.18 10.77
CA TYR A 573 -17.87 -3.75 11.01
C TYR A 573 -17.89 -4.63 12.24
N GLU A 574 -16.97 -5.58 12.38
CA GLU A 574 -16.97 -6.51 13.51
C GLU A 574 -16.76 -5.81 14.85
N LYS A 575 -15.88 -4.80 14.90
CA LYS A 575 -15.55 -4.09 16.14
C LYS A 575 -16.55 -3.00 16.50
N LEU A 576 -17.20 -2.36 15.52
CA LEU A 576 -18.06 -1.19 15.77
C LEU A 576 -19.56 -1.44 15.46
N ALA A 577 -19.93 -2.42 14.63
CA ALA A 577 -21.35 -2.62 14.28
C ALA A 577 -22.18 -3.31 15.38
N ARG A 578 -21.56 -3.80 16.46
CA ARG A 578 -22.21 -4.49 17.60
C ARG A 578 -23.20 -3.63 18.44
N GLY A 579 -23.74 -2.56 17.88
CA GLY A 579 -24.81 -1.73 18.44
C GLY A 579 -26.22 -2.05 17.94
N LYS A 580 -26.40 -2.86 16.89
CA LYS A 580 -27.72 -3.39 16.51
C LYS A 580 -27.92 -4.75 17.17
N LYS A 581 -28.47 -4.75 18.39
CA LYS A 581 -29.20 -5.90 18.92
C LYS A 581 -30.65 -5.83 18.48
#